data_AF-A0A7J8LY38-F1
#
_entry.id   AF-A0A7J8LY38-F1
#
_cell.length_a   1.000
_cell.length_b   1.000
_cell.length_c   1.000
_cell.angle_alpha   90.00
_cell.angle_beta   90.00
_cell.angle_gamma   90.00
#
_symmetry.space_group_name_H-M   'P 1'
#
loop_
_entity.id
_entity.type
_entity.pdbx_description
1 polymer ?
#
loop_
_entity_poly.entity_id
_entity_poly.type
_entity_poly.pdbx_seq_one_letter_code
_entity_poly.pdbx_strand_id
1 'polypeptide(L)'
;MKKWLGGVLMGSFIVILILRYNVMFKNPFSNNTLQQRIFVNTTDPRLKWVQQPTVSPAIQSPEAVNQVVVADELVSGLFLDRNFSSEVQSSLFTWNEMKHIVNYSKGLPNALEAVREARIAWDNLMDIVAKKQQIEVNESSVDHKGKQCPYFLSKMDTKDFGDKGYKLRIPCGLIQGSAITIIGIPNGPSGSFRIDLTGESVPEEPNPPIVLHYNVRLQGDKVTEDPVIVQNTWTTAQDWGEEERCPSRNNKKVDDLKQCSEKVGKRDNRTTSKRYFPFKLGYLSVMTLRVGEEGFHMTVDGKQITSFAYREGLEPWLVNEVRIFGDMNLTSVLASGLPTSEDLEHIDDLDALRTVPLPLHRPLDLFIGVFSTANNFKRRMAVRRTWMQYPAVKSGTVAVRFFVGLHKNQIVNEELWSEIQAYGDIQLMPFVDYYGLITWKTIAICIFGTQAVSAKYVMKTDDDAFVRVDEVLGTISKENVKHGLLYGLINYDAQPHRNADSKWYISPEEYLEKTYPPWAHGPGYVVSNDIAKAVYTKHKEGSLRMFKLEDVAMGIWIAEMKKEGFKVYYKDEKRVYNEGCNDGFVVAHYQSPREMLCLWQKLRAEGVAKCCN
;
A
#
# COMPACT_ATOMS: atom_id res chain seq x y z
N MET A 1 -65.50 -41.34 5.51
CA MET A 1 -64.67 -40.68 6.56
C MET A 1 -63.38 -41.46 6.74
N LYS A 2 -62.23 -40.85 6.45
CA LYS A 2 -60.83 -41.20 6.81
C LYS A 2 -59.84 -40.73 5.72
N LYS A 3 -60.00 -39.49 5.25
CA LYS A 3 -58.97 -38.73 4.52
C LYS A 3 -58.44 -37.56 5.38
N TRP A 4 -58.41 -37.75 6.70
CA TRP A 4 -58.14 -36.69 7.68
C TRP A 4 -57.28 -37.21 8.84
N LEU A 5 -56.22 -37.95 8.54
CA LEU A 5 -55.20 -38.32 9.53
C LEU A 5 -53.75 -38.03 9.09
N GLY A 6 -53.47 -37.97 7.79
CA GLY A 6 -52.12 -37.66 7.28
C GLY A 6 -51.69 -36.20 7.48
N GLY A 7 -52.63 -35.25 7.34
CA GLY A 7 -52.34 -33.81 7.49
C GLY A 7 -52.09 -33.37 8.94
N VAL A 8 -52.72 -34.05 9.92
CA VAL A 8 -52.59 -33.73 11.34
C VAL A 8 -51.23 -34.19 11.89
N LEU A 9 -50.68 -35.29 11.39
CA LEU A 9 -49.36 -35.79 11.77
C LEU A 9 -48.21 -34.96 11.18
N MET A 10 -48.33 -34.45 9.95
CA MET A 10 -47.33 -33.55 9.35
C MET A 10 -47.36 -32.14 9.97
N GLY A 11 -48.54 -31.62 10.31
CA GLY A 11 -48.66 -30.34 11.01
C GLY A 11 -48.04 -30.36 12.42
N SER A 12 -48.23 -31.46 13.16
CA SER A 12 -47.66 -31.63 14.51
C SER A 12 -46.13 -31.67 14.51
N PHE A 13 -45.51 -32.29 13.50
CA PHE A 13 -44.06 -32.39 13.39
C PHE A 13 -43.39 -31.03 13.10
N ILE A 14 -44.03 -30.19 12.29
CA ILE A 14 -43.56 -28.84 11.96
C ILE A 14 -43.68 -27.91 13.17
N VAL A 15 -44.75 -28.01 13.96
CA VAL A 15 -44.92 -27.21 15.18
C VAL A 15 -43.90 -27.60 16.26
N ILE A 16 -43.55 -28.88 16.38
CA ILE A 16 -42.50 -29.35 17.31
C ILE A 16 -41.11 -28.88 16.87
N LEU A 17 -40.82 -28.83 15.56
CA LEU A 17 -39.57 -28.29 15.02
C LEU A 17 -39.45 -26.78 15.23
N ILE A 18 -40.54 -26.03 15.06
CA ILE A 18 -40.57 -24.58 15.31
C ILE A 18 -40.46 -24.26 16.82
N LEU A 19 -41.07 -25.07 17.69
CA LEU A 19 -40.91 -24.94 19.15
C LEU A 19 -39.49 -25.30 19.61
N ARG A 20 -38.85 -26.34 19.03
CA ARG A 20 -37.44 -26.65 19.32
C ARG A 20 -36.48 -25.58 18.80
N TYR A 21 -36.75 -25.00 17.63
CA TYR A 21 -35.94 -23.92 17.08
C TYR A 21 -36.04 -22.63 17.90
N ASN A 22 -37.24 -22.29 18.42
CA ASN A 22 -37.43 -21.09 19.25
C ASN A 22 -36.93 -21.24 20.70
N VAL A 23 -36.93 -22.45 21.28
CA VAL A 23 -36.41 -22.68 22.63
C VAL A 23 -34.87 -22.71 22.66
N MET A 24 -34.21 -23.04 21.55
CA MET A 24 -32.74 -23.11 21.48
C MET A 24 -32.07 -21.76 21.16
N PHE A 25 -32.80 -20.78 20.61
CA PHE A 25 -32.25 -19.48 20.18
C PHE A 25 -32.65 -18.27 21.03
N LYS A 26 -33.43 -18.45 22.10
CA LYS A 26 -33.77 -17.38 23.06
C LYS A 26 -33.62 -17.88 24.50
N ASN A 27 -32.38 -18.04 24.95
CA ASN A 27 -31.90 -17.81 26.33
C ASN A 27 -30.51 -18.46 26.52
N PRO A 28 -29.42 -17.70 26.70
CA PRO A 28 -28.27 -18.20 27.43
C PRO A 28 -28.57 -18.08 28.92
N PHE A 29 -28.72 -19.22 29.59
CA PHE A 29 -28.77 -19.28 31.05
C PHE A 29 -27.45 -18.78 31.64
N SER A 30 -27.61 -17.73 32.46
CA SER A 30 -26.81 -17.39 33.63
C SER A 30 -26.29 -18.62 34.37
N ASN A 31 -24.98 -18.69 34.60
CA ASN A 31 -24.40 -19.35 35.76
C ASN A 31 -23.60 -18.33 36.56
N ASN A 32 -24.22 -17.87 37.66
CA ASN A 32 -23.58 -17.15 38.75
C ASN A 32 -22.68 -18.10 39.54
N THR A 33 -21.41 -17.76 39.69
CA THR A 33 -20.65 -18.04 40.91
C THR A 33 -20.25 -16.72 41.56
N LEU A 34 -20.77 -16.53 42.77
CA LEU A 34 -20.53 -15.40 43.66
C LEU A 34 -19.03 -15.17 43.91
N GLN A 35 -18.57 -13.93 43.74
CA GLN A 35 -17.60 -13.35 44.67
C GLN A 35 -17.90 -11.85 44.84
N GLN A 36 -18.19 -11.51 46.10
CA GLN A 36 -18.63 -10.20 46.59
C GLN A 36 -17.61 -9.11 46.25
N ARG A 37 -18.07 -7.99 45.69
CA ARG A 37 -17.33 -6.72 45.70
C ARG A 37 -17.63 -5.99 47.01
N ILE A 38 -16.60 -5.85 47.85
CA ILE A 38 -16.58 -4.91 48.96
C ILE A 38 -16.35 -3.52 48.37
N PHE A 39 -17.29 -2.60 48.61
CA PHE A 39 -17.08 -1.16 48.47
C PHE A 39 -16.33 -0.65 49.70
N VAL A 40 -15.20 0.03 49.51
CA VAL A 40 -14.66 0.97 50.51
C VAL A 40 -14.37 2.29 49.80
N ASN A 41 -15.14 3.29 50.21
CA ASN A 41 -14.87 4.71 50.03
C ASN A 41 -14.00 5.16 51.21
N THR A 42 -12.85 5.79 50.98
CA THR A 42 -12.24 6.68 51.98
C THR A 42 -11.44 7.82 51.34
N THR A 43 -11.90 9.03 51.65
CA THR A 43 -11.26 10.34 51.59
C THR A 43 -9.99 10.45 52.46
N ASP A 44 -8.87 10.87 51.85
CA ASP A 44 -7.83 11.88 52.24
C ASP A 44 -7.18 11.88 53.67
N PRO A 45 -6.18 12.74 53.97
CA PRO A 45 -4.76 12.86 53.53
C PRO A 45 -3.75 12.54 54.67
N ARG A 46 -2.44 12.60 54.34
CA ARG A 46 -1.25 12.77 55.24
C ARG A 46 -0.61 11.49 55.81
N LEU A 47 0.55 11.13 55.26
CA LEU A 47 1.80 11.01 56.03
C LEU A 47 3.00 10.95 55.09
N LYS A 48 4.05 11.66 55.48
CA LYS A 48 5.18 12.11 54.66
C LYS A 48 6.44 11.83 55.47
N TRP A 49 7.50 11.35 54.79
CA TRP A 49 8.91 11.19 55.21
C TRP A 49 9.22 9.97 56.10
N VAL A 50 10.31 9.20 55.94
CA VAL A 50 11.73 9.62 55.92
C VAL A 50 12.66 8.52 55.32
N GLN A 51 13.70 8.98 54.60
CA GLN A 51 15.06 8.42 54.29
C GLN A 51 15.31 7.31 53.22
N GLN A 52 15.99 7.77 52.16
CA GLN A 52 16.96 7.08 51.27
C GLN A 52 18.34 6.94 51.97
N PRO A 53 19.35 6.12 51.50
CA PRO A 53 19.76 6.02 50.08
C PRO A 53 20.32 4.67 49.54
N THR A 54 20.52 4.68 48.21
CA THR A 54 21.41 3.86 47.36
C THR A 54 21.09 2.37 47.13
N VAL A 55 20.55 2.05 45.94
CA VAL A 55 21.15 1.28 44.83
C VAL A 55 20.06 1.14 43.74
N SER A 56 20.36 1.52 42.49
CA SER A 56 19.43 1.43 41.36
C SER A 56 19.21 0.00 40.87
N PRO A 57 17.96 -0.49 40.73
CA PRO A 57 17.65 -1.60 39.84
C PRO A 57 16.85 -1.13 38.63
N ALA A 58 17.20 -1.72 37.49
CA ALA A 58 16.50 -1.81 36.21
C ALA A 58 15.14 -1.08 36.08
N ILE A 59 15.08 -0.12 35.14
CA ILE A 59 13.81 0.39 34.62
C ILE A 59 13.11 -0.77 33.91
N GLN A 60 12.11 -1.33 34.57
CA GLN A 60 11.10 -2.16 33.95
C GLN A 60 10.36 -1.30 32.92
N SER A 61 10.39 -1.75 31.66
CA SER A 61 9.51 -1.30 30.59
C SER A 61 8.06 -1.28 31.07
N PRO A 62 7.27 -0.24 30.79
CA PRO A 62 5.88 -0.22 31.18
C PRO A 62 5.16 -1.38 30.48
N GLU A 63 4.60 -2.28 31.28
CA GLU A 63 3.67 -3.30 30.81
C GLU A 63 2.60 -2.62 29.97
N ALA A 64 2.60 -2.96 28.68
CA ALA A 64 1.57 -2.55 27.75
C ALA A 64 0.22 -2.95 28.34
N VAL A 65 -0.58 -1.95 28.71
CA VAL A 65 -1.98 -2.15 29.06
C VAL A 65 -2.66 -2.64 27.78
N ASN A 66 -2.80 -3.96 27.66
CA ASN A 66 -3.63 -4.60 26.65
C ASN A 66 -5.09 -4.25 26.94
N GLN A 67 -5.53 -3.08 26.49
CA GLN A 67 -6.95 -2.87 26.20
C GLN A 67 -7.26 -3.72 24.97
N VAL A 68 -7.92 -4.85 25.20
CA VAL A 68 -8.58 -5.62 24.16
C VAL A 68 -9.70 -4.73 23.61
N VAL A 69 -9.38 -3.88 22.63
CA VAL A 69 -10.40 -3.22 21.83
C VAL A 69 -11.16 -4.33 21.12
N VAL A 70 -12.47 -4.41 21.35
CA VAL A 70 -13.30 -5.44 20.74
C VAL A 70 -13.23 -5.23 19.23
N ALA A 71 -12.86 -6.28 18.47
CA ALA A 71 -12.70 -6.20 17.01
C ALA A 71 -13.90 -5.55 16.31
N ASP A 72 -15.11 -5.77 16.82
CA ASP A 72 -16.35 -5.16 16.33
C ASP A 72 -16.37 -3.63 16.50
N GLU A 73 -15.78 -3.09 17.57
CA GLU A 73 -15.72 -1.65 17.82
C GLU A 73 -14.78 -0.96 16.82
N LEU A 74 -13.66 -1.60 16.46
CA LEU A 74 -12.68 -1.10 15.47
C LEU A 74 -13.30 -0.93 14.08
N VAL A 75 -14.16 -1.87 13.66
CA VAL A 75 -14.73 -1.89 12.30
C VAL A 75 -16.12 -1.28 12.17
N SER A 76 -16.84 -1.07 13.28
CA SER A 76 -18.25 -0.65 13.28
C SER A 76 -18.57 0.56 12.38
N GLY A 77 -17.69 1.58 12.33
CA GLY A 77 -17.87 2.77 11.49
C GLY A 77 -17.68 2.54 9.99
N LEU A 78 -16.84 1.58 9.60
CA LEU A 78 -16.51 1.28 8.20
C LEU A 78 -17.68 0.61 7.45
N PHE A 79 -18.52 -0.14 8.17
CA PHE A 79 -19.58 -0.97 7.59
C PHE A 79 -20.99 -0.46 7.92
N LEU A 80 -21.13 0.83 8.23
CA LEU A 80 -22.44 1.45 8.40
C LEU A 80 -23.21 1.44 7.08
N ASP A 81 -24.47 1.02 7.12
CA ASP A 81 -25.37 1.09 5.98
C ASP A 81 -25.58 2.55 5.56
N ARG A 82 -25.17 2.87 4.34
CA ARG A 82 -25.28 4.21 3.75
C ARG A 82 -25.91 4.11 2.36
N ASN A 83 -26.77 5.08 2.04
CA ASN A 83 -27.41 5.15 0.72
C ASN A 83 -26.46 5.80 -0.30
N PHE A 84 -25.67 4.98 -0.97
CA PHE A 84 -24.77 5.41 -2.04
C PHE A 84 -25.41 5.30 -3.43
N SER A 85 -24.86 6.03 -4.40
CA SER A 85 -25.19 5.83 -5.83
C SER A 85 -24.77 4.44 -6.30
N SER A 86 -25.31 3.98 -7.43
CA SER A 86 -25.02 2.63 -7.92
C SER A 86 -23.53 2.41 -8.27
N GLU A 87 -22.86 3.46 -8.75
CA GLU A 87 -21.43 3.46 -9.08
C GLU A 87 -20.60 3.23 -7.82
N VAL A 88 -20.89 3.99 -6.76
CA VAL A 88 -20.21 3.88 -5.48
C VAL A 88 -20.51 2.53 -4.82
N GLN A 89 -21.76 2.07 -4.82
CA GLN A 89 -22.11 0.75 -4.30
C GLN A 89 -21.32 -0.36 -5.00
N SER A 90 -21.15 -0.27 -6.33
CA SER A 90 -20.39 -1.26 -7.09
C SER A 90 -18.91 -1.29 -6.69
N SER A 91 -18.35 -0.17 -6.23
CA SER A 91 -16.97 -0.07 -5.74
C SER A 91 -16.75 -0.68 -4.35
N LEU A 92 -17.83 -0.93 -3.61
CA LEU A 92 -17.82 -1.47 -2.24
C LEU A 92 -18.23 -2.94 -2.18
N PHE A 93 -18.30 -3.66 -3.30
CA PHE A 93 -18.68 -5.07 -3.30
C PHE A 93 -17.75 -5.89 -2.38
N THR A 94 -16.45 -5.82 -2.63
CA THR A 94 -15.48 -6.60 -1.86
C THR A 94 -15.31 -6.06 -0.45
N TRP A 95 -15.48 -4.75 -0.24
CA TRP A 95 -15.51 -4.13 1.08
C TRP A 95 -16.44 -4.90 2.02
N ASN A 96 -17.69 -5.11 1.60
CA ASN A 96 -18.71 -5.78 2.43
C ASN A 96 -18.40 -7.24 2.75
N GLU A 97 -17.72 -7.97 1.86
CA GLU A 97 -17.26 -9.34 2.11
C GLU A 97 -16.10 -9.40 3.12
N MET A 98 -15.41 -8.28 3.37
CA MET A 98 -14.26 -8.17 4.25
C MET A 98 -14.60 -7.62 5.65
N LYS A 99 -15.86 -7.65 6.08
CA LYS A 99 -16.29 -7.16 7.41
C LYS A 99 -15.55 -7.76 8.61
N HIS A 100 -15.01 -8.97 8.48
CA HIS A 100 -14.26 -9.68 9.53
C HIS A 100 -12.74 -9.61 9.34
N ILE A 101 -12.23 -8.70 8.50
CA ILE A 101 -10.82 -8.61 8.14
C ILE A 101 -9.87 -8.52 9.35
N VAL A 102 -10.31 -7.86 10.43
CA VAL A 102 -9.57 -7.72 11.69
C VAL A 102 -9.28 -9.07 12.37
N ASN A 103 -10.19 -10.05 12.21
CA ASN A 103 -10.00 -11.40 12.75
C ASN A 103 -8.84 -12.14 12.07
N TYR A 104 -8.40 -11.64 10.91
CA TYR A 104 -7.36 -12.23 10.06
C TYR A 104 -6.14 -11.31 9.91
N SER A 105 -5.82 -10.56 10.97
CA SER A 105 -4.68 -9.63 11.03
C SER A 105 -3.36 -10.29 11.46
N LYS A 106 -3.42 -11.46 12.10
CA LYS A 106 -2.22 -12.15 12.59
C LYS A 106 -1.31 -12.53 11.44
N GLY A 107 -0.05 -12.10 11.49
CA GLY A 107 0.95 -12.35 10.44
C GLY A 107 1.01 -11.24 9.37
N LEU A 108 0.23 -10.17 9.52
CA LEU A 108 0.26 -9.00 8.66
C LEU A 108 0.67 -7.76 9.48
N PRO A 109 1.85 -7.18 9.22
CA PRO A 109 2.32 -5.98 9.90
C PRO A 109 1.37 -4.79 9.71
N ASN A 110 1.18 -4.00 10.77
CA ASN A 110 0.32 -2.80 10.79
C ASN A 110 -1.16 -3.02 10.43
N ALA A 111 -1.64 -4.27 10.36
CA ALA A 111 -3.00 -4.60 9.92
C ALA A 111 -4.11 -3.95 10.75
N LEU A 112 -4.01 -3.98 12.08
CA LEU A 112 -5.01 -3.37 12.96
C LEU A 112 -5.00 -1.85 12.85
N GLU A 113 -3.81 -1.26 12.76
CA GLU A 113 -3.64 0.19 12.62
C GLU A 113 -4.22 0.70 11.31
N ALA A 114 -3.96 -0.01 10.21
CA ALA A 114 -4.50 0.35 8.90
C ALA A 114 -6.03 0.37 8.84
N VAL A 115 -6.69 -0.52 9.58
CA VAL A 115 -8.15 -0.56 9.69
C VAL A 115 -8.65 0.59 10.57
N ARG A 116 -7.95 0.90 11.67
CA ARG A 116 -8.26 2.06 12.54
C ARG A 116 -8.16 3.37 11.75
N GLU A 117 -7.07 3.57 11.05
CA GLU A 117 -6.82 4.75 10.22
C GLU A 117 -7.83 4.86 9.07
N ALA A 118 -8.20 3.72 8.46
CA ALA A 118 -9.24 3.66 7.45
C ALA A 118 -10.59 4.13 7.97
N ARG A 119 -10.96 3.74 9.20
CA ARG A 119 -12.21 4.22 9.81
C ARG A 119 -12.22 5.74 9.89
N ILE A 120 -11.15 6.33 10.40
CA ILE A 120 -11.01 7.79 10.53
C ILE A 120 -11.07 8.47 9.15
N ALA A 121 -10.30 7.95 8.18
CA ALA A 121 -10.28 8.47 6.81
C ALA A 121 -11.65 8.38 6.13
N TRP A 122 -12.37 7.27 6.33
CA TRP A 122 -13.70 7.04 5.79
C TRP A 122 -14.72 7.99 6.41
N ASP A 123 -14.75 8.11 7.74
CA ASP A 123 -15.67 9.01 8.44
C ASP A 123 -15.48 10.46 7.99
N ASN A 124 -14.23 10.92 7.91
CA ASN A 124 -13.89 12.26 7.39
C ASN A 124 -14.35 12.47 5.94
N LEU A 125 -14.14 11.48 5.06
CA LEU A 125 -14.59 11.53 3.68
C LEU A 125 -16.12 11.61 3.59
N MET A 126 -16.82 10.78 4.36
CA MET A 126 -18.28 10.78 4.37
C MET A 126 -18.86 12.11 4.84
N ASP A 127 -18.25 12.75 5.84
CA ASP A 127 -18.66 14.09 6.31
C ASP A 127 -18.49 15.14 5.22
N ILE A 128 -17.42 15.09 4.43
CA ILE A 128 -17.18 15.99 3.31
C ILE A 128 -18.18 15.75 2.18
N VAL A 129 -18.41 14.48 1.81
CA VAL A 129 -19.38 14.10 0.78
C VAL A 129 -20.79 14.56 1.15
N ALA A 130 -21.20 14.37 2.40
CA ALA A 130 -22.51 14.83 2.90
C ALA A 130 -22.64 16.36 2.83
N LYS A 131 -21.58 17.11 3.18
CA LYS A 131 -21.56 18.58 3.06
C LYS A 131 -21.65 19.04 1.59
N LYS A 132 -20.90 18.41 0.68
CA LYS A 132 -20.94 18.74 -0.76
C LYS A 132 -22.34 18.52 -1.34
N GLN A 133 -22.98 17.40 -1.01
CA GLN A 133 -24.36 17.12 -1.44
C GLN A 133 -25.37 18.17 -0.94
N GLN A 134 -25.19 18.72 0.27
CA GLN A 134 -26.05 19.80 0.79
C GLN A 134 -25.81 21.15 0.09
N ILE A 135 -24.58 21.43 -0.35
CA ILE A 135 -24.23 22.67 -1.04
C ILE A 135 -24.73 22.66 -2.48
N GLU A 136 -24.59 21.54 -3.21
CA GLU A 136 -25.10 21.39 -4.59
C GLU A 136 -26.63 21.54 -4.68
N VAL A 137 -27.35 21.28 -3.58
CA VAL A 137 -28.81 21.50 -3.51
C VAL A 137 -29.15 23.00 -3.31
N ASN A 138 -28.23 23.82 -2.80
CA ASN A 138 -28.51 25.20 -2.37
C ASN A 138 -27.88 26.30 -3.25
N GLU A 139 -26.80 26.03 -4.01
CA GLU A 139 -26.17 27.02 -4.91
C GLU A 139 -25.64 26.39 -6.20
N SER A 140 -25.86 27.08 -7.34
CA SER A 140 -25.43 26.67 -8.70
C SER A 140 -24.07 27.24 -9.12
N SER A 141 -23.26 27.75 -8.18
CA SER A 141 -21.94 28.30 -8.48
C SER A 141 -20.85 27.53 -7.73
N VAL A 142 -20.28 26.53 -8.41
CA VAL A 142 -19.04 25.89 -7.97
C VAL A 142 -17.89 26.85 -8.29
N ASP A 143 -17.34 27.49 -7.25
CA ASP A 143 -16.06 28.16 -7.34
C ASP A 143 -14.99 27.10 -7.65
N HIS A 144 -14.40 27.15 -8.85
CA HIS A 144 -13.36 26.24 -9.30
C HIS A 144 -12.09 26.45 -8.48
N LYS A 145 -12.04 25.90 -7.26
CA LYS A 145 -10.79 25.73 -6.53
C LYS A 145 -9.84 24.93 -7.41
N GLY A 146 -8.68 25.51 -7.72
CA GLY A 146 -7.63 24.84 -8.50
C GLY A 146 -7.27 23.45 -7.93
N LYS A 147 -6.61 22.62 -8.74
CA LYS A 147 -6.26 21.23 -8.39
C LYS A 147 -5.74 21.08 -6.97
N GLN A 148 -6.40 20.23 -6.17
CA GLN A 148 -5.98 19.96 -4.80
C GLN A 148 -4.64 19.19 -4.77
N CYS A 149 -4.41 18.35 -5.79
CA CYS A 149 -3.14 17.67 -6.03
C CYS A 149 -2.38 18.28 -7.23
N PRO A 150 -1.51 19.27 -7.02
CA PRO A 150 -0.71 19.87 -8.09
C PRO A 150 0.46 18.95 -8.49
N TYR A 151 0.70 18.82 -9.79
CA TYR A 151 1.84 18.05 -10.34
C TYR A 151 3.21 18.65 -9.97
N PHE A 152 3.24 19.95 -9.72
CA PHE A 152 4.45 20.73 -9.49
C PHE A 152 4.19 21.78 -8.41
N LEU A 153 5.16 21.94 -7.51
CA LEU A 153 5.20 22.96 -6.47
C LEU A 153 6.55 23.66 -6.54
N SER A 154 6.55 24.99 -6.43
CA SER A 154 7.76 25.77 -6.33
C SER A 154 7.58 26.90 -5.34
N LYS A 155 8.59 27.12 -4.50
CA LYS A 155 8.71 28.30 -3.66
C LYS A 155 10.11 28.88 -3.83
N MET A 156 10.16 30.11 -4.32
CA MET A 156 11.37 30.92 -4.50
C MET A 156 11.44 31.99 -3.41
N ASP A 157 12.64 32.51 -3.14
CA ASP A 157 12.90 33.61 -2.20
C ASP A 157 12.32 33.37 -0.80
N THR A 158 12.85 32.36 -0.11
CA THR A 158 12.43 32.00 1.24
C THR A 158 13.00 32.97 2.28
N LYS A 159 12.50 34.21 2.31
CA LYS A 159 12.78 35.17 3.41
C LYS A 159 12.18 34.73 4.76
N ASP A 160 11.33 33.69 4.75
CA ASP A 160 10.69 33.07 5.92
C ASP A 160 11.59 32.08 6.69
N PHE A 161 12.90 32.03 6.42
CA PHE A 161 13.83 31.13 7.10
C PHE A 161 14.16 31.67 8.51
N GLY A 162 13.21 31.56 9.44
CA GLY A 162 13.43 31.80 10.87
C GLY A 162 13.92 30.55 11.60
N ASP A 163 14.11 30.64 12.93
CA ASP A 163 14.59 29.55 13.81
C ASP A 163 13.77 28.23 13.74
N LYS A 164 12.58 28.27 13.13
CA LYS A 164 11.67 27.12 12.99
C LYS A 164 11.93 26.24 11.74
N GLY A 165 12.89 26.61 10.89
CA GLY A 165 13.22 25.91 9.65
C GLY A 165 12.20 26.14 8.51
N TYR A 166 12.56 25.71 7.29
CA TYR A 166 11.67 25.80 6.12
C TYR A 166 10.73 24.60 6.03
N LYS A 167 9.54 24.85 5.50
CA LYS A 167 8.50 23.84 5.29
C LYS A 167 7.89 23.97 3.90
N LEU A 168 7.80 22.87 3.17
CA LEU A 168 7.02 22.73 1.94
C LEU A 168 5.99 21.62 2.12
N ARG A 169 4.71 21.97 2.05
CA ARG A 169 3.63 20.99 2.09
C ARG A 169 3.53 20.24 0.77
N ILE A 170 3.40 18.92 0.84
CA ILE A 170 3.18 18.00 -0.28
C ILE A 170 1.79 17.38 -0.09
N PRO A 171 0.73 17.98 -0.65
CA PRO A 171 -0.64 17.69 -0.24
C PRO A 171 -1.14 16.29 -0.62
N CYS A 172 -0.45 15.56 -1.50
CA CYS A 172 -0.95 14.28 -2.02
C CYS A 172 0.10 13.15 -1.97
N GLY A 173 1.15 13.31 -1.18
CA GLY A 173 2.23 12.33 -1.11
C GLY A 173 3.25 12.46 -2.23
N LEU A 174 4.20 11.53 -2.23
CA LEU A 174 5.11 11.29 -3.34
C LEU A 174 4.78 9.94 -4.00
N ILE A 175 5.13 9.81 -5.26
CA ILE A 175 5.03 8.57 -6.05
C ILE A 175 6.37 8.29 -6.73
N GLN A 176 6.57 7.08 -7.26
CA GLN A 176 7.76 6.80 -8.07
C GLN A 176 7.92 7.83 -9.20
N GLY A 177 9.12 8.36 -9.36
CA GLY A 177 9.44 9.43 -10.30
C GLY A 177 9.23 10.85 -9.76
N SER A 178 8.59 11.02 -8.59
CA SER A 178 8.58 12.30 -7.89
C SER A 178 10.01 12.74 -7.54
N ALA A 179 10.25 14.04 -7.59
CA ALA A 179 11.55 14.62 -7.26
C ALA A 179 11.40 15.91 -6.47
N ILE A 180 12.18 16.04 -5.40
CA ILE A 180 12.33 17.25 -4.60
C ILE A 180 13.72 17.82 -4.86
N THR A 181 13.78 19.02 -5.44
CA THR A 181 15.02 19.75 -5.69
C THR A 181 15.16 20.91 -4.74
N ILE A 182 16.27 20.96 -4.02
CA ILE A 182 16.62 21.98 -3.04
C ILE A 182 17.88 22.68 -3.53
N ILE A 183 17.81 23.99 -3.66
CA ILE A 183 18.92 24.85 -4.07
C ILE A 183 19.25 25.75 -2.90
N GLY A 184 20.48 25.65 -2.40
CA GLY A 184 20.91 26.45 -1.27
C GLY A 184 22.42 26.40 -1.05
N ILE A 185 22.88 27.28 -0.17
CA ILE A 185 24.29 27.41 0.21
C ILE A 185 24.40 27.00 1.68
N PRO A 186 25.09 25.89 2.01
CA PRO A 186 25.42 25.57 3.39
C PRO A 186 26.29 26.70 3.97
N ASN A 187 25.77 27.44 4.96
CA ASN A 187 26.40 28.63 5.52
C ASN A 187 26.14 28.72 7.03
N GLY A 188 27.14 29.15 7.79
CA GLY A 188 27.04 29.23 9.25
C GLY A 188 28.27 28.61 9.93
N PRO A 189 28.30 28.60 11.27
CA PRO A 189 29.47 28.13 12.03
C PRO A 189 29.79 26.66 11.78
N SER A 190 28.76 25.82 11.65
CA SER A 190 28.91 24.38 11.40
C SER A 190 28.70 24.00 9.94
N GLY A 191 27.90 24.78 9.20
CA GLY A 191 27.46 24.47 7.84
C GLY A 191 26.64 23.18 7.71
N SER A 192 26.23 22.62 8.86
CA SER A 192 25.49 21.35 8.93
C SER A 192 24.00 21.61 8.83
N PHE A 193 23.30 20.79 8.08
CA PHE A 193 21.88 20.95 7.82
C PHE A 193 21.20 19.58 7.70
N ARG A 194 19.88 19.57 7.84
CA ARG A 194 19.07 18.36 7.67
C ARG A 194 17.82 18.61 6.84
N ILE A 195 17.39 17.57 6.14
CA ILE A 195 16.16 17.51 5.36
C ILE A 195 15.34 16.34 5.91
N ASP A 196 14.14 16.63 6.39
CA ASP A 196 13.20 15.63 6.89
C ASP A 196 11.99 15.55 5.95
N LEU A 197 11.70 14.34 5.45
CA LEU A 197 10.41 14.01 4.85
C LEU A 197 9.50 13.48 5.94
N THR A 198 8.45 14.21 6.28
CA THR A 198 7.55 13.86 7.40
C THR A 198 6.16 13.48 6.91
N GLY A 199 5.54 12.53 7.60
CA GLY A 199 4.16 12.15 7.40
C GLY A 199 3.16 13.19 7.90
N GLU A 200 1.89 12.83 7.88
CA GLU A 200 0.80 13.63 8.45
C GLU A 200 0.72 13.45 9.97
N SER A 201 0.49 14.56 10.69
CA SER A 201 0.21 14.52 12.12
C SER A 201 -1.25 14.15 12.33
N VAL A 202 -1.51 13.09 13.08
CA VAL A 202 -2.86 12.69 13.47
C VAL A 202 -3.12 13.09 14.93
N PRO A 203 -4.37 13.37 15.35
CA PRO A 203 -4.67 13.83 16.71
C PRO A 203 -4.18 12.88 17.81
N GLU A 204 -4.12 11.58 17.52
CA GLU A 204 -3.69 10.54 18.45
C GLU A 204 -2.15 10.41 18.52
N GLU A 205 -1.42 10.86 17.49
CA GLU A 205 0.05 10.85 17.40
C GLU A 205 0.57 12.25 16.99
N PRO A 206 0.88 13.12 17.97
CA PRO A 206 1.24 14.51 17.69
C PRO A 206 2.57 14.65 16.95
N ASN A 207 3.46 13.66 17.07
CA ASN A 207 4.73 13.62 16.35
C ASN A 207 4.56 12.78 15.08
N PRO A 208 4.55 13.41 13.89
CA PRO A 208 4.39 12.66 12.65
C PRO A 208 5.62 11.78 12.39
N PRO A 209 5.46 10.62 11.74
CA PRO A 209 6.59 9.77 11.38
C PRO A 209 7.55 10.50 10.43
N ILE A 210 8.83 10.19 10.54
CA ILE A 210 9.87 10.69 9.63
C ILE A 210 10.19 9.58 8.63
N VAL A 211 9.67 9.74 7.42
CA VAL A 211 9.85 8.80 6.29
C VAL A 211 11.30 8.78 5.81
N LEU A 212 11.97 9.94 5.86
CA LEU A 212 13.40 10.04 5.61
C LEU A 212 13.97 11.22 6.41
N HIS A 213 14.96 10.93 7.24
CA HIS A 213 15.85 11.91 7.87
C HIS A 213 17.16 11.92 7.09
N TYR A 214 17.50 13.03 6.45
CA TYR A 214 18.76 13.20 5.71
C TYR A 214 19.60 14.29 6.36
N ASN A 215 20.68 13.92 7.04
CA ASN A 215 21.43 14.81 7.90
C ASN A 215 22.89 14.93 7.44
N VAL A 216 23.29 16.15 7.06
CA VAL A 216 24.63 16.47 6.58
C VAL A 216 25.41 17.17 7.69
N ARG A 217 26.51 16.56 8.11
CA ARG A 217 27.40 17.08 9.16
C ARG A 217 28.76 17.43 8.57
N LEU A 218 29.00 18.70 8.28
CA LEU A 218 30.22 19.15 7.59
C LEU A 218 31.47 19.14 8.46
N GLN A 219 31.34 19.27 9.78
CA GLN A 219 32.46 19.17 10.73
C GLN A 219 32.66 17.75 11.27
N GLY A 220 31.90 16.79 10.75
CA GLY A 220 31.82 15.45 11.29
C GLY A 220 31.06 15.36 12.61
N ASP A 221 31.13 14.20 13.23
CA ASP A 221 30.58 13.92 14.56
C ASP A 221 31.61 13.16 15.40
N LYS A 222 31.25 12.85 16.66
CA LYS A 222 32.13 12.13 17.59
C LYS A 222 32.55 10.73 17.12
N VAL A 223 31.87 10.17 16.11
CA VAL A 223 32.12 8.82 15.60
C VAL A 223 33.06 8.88 14.40
N THR A 224 32.79 9.80 13.49
CA THR A 224 33.44 9.85 12.18
C THR A 224 34.58 10.84 12.12
N GLU A 225 34.55 11.91 12.94
CA GLU A 225 35.44 13.10 12.97
C GLU A 225 35.56 13.88 11.65
N ASP A 226 35.37 13.21 10.52
CA ASP A 226 35.28 13.72 9.15
C ASP A 226 33.82 14.01 8.75
N PRO A 227 33.59 14.82 7.70
CA PRO A 227 32.26 15.07 7.17
C PRO A 227 31.47 13.79 6.87
N VAL A 228 30.21 13.74 7.32
CA VAL A 228 29.36 12.55 7.22
C VAL A 228 27.92 12.91 6.86
N ILE A 229 27.30 12.06 6.06
CA ILE A 229 25.87 12.06 5.76
C ILE A 229 25.26 10.90 6.55
N VAL A 230 24.22 11.19 7.33
CA VAL A 230 23.48 10.21 8.11
C VAL A 230 22.04 10.16 7.61
N GLN A 231 21.57 8.98 7.27
CA GLN A 231 20.21 8.72 6.84
C GLN A 231 19.52 7.76 7.80
N ASN A 232 18.29 8.09 8.17
CA ASN A 232 17.51 7.27 9.08
C ASN A 232 16.00 7.51 8.88
N THR A 233 15.19 6.79 9.64
CA THR A 233 13.75 7.00 9.79
C THR A 233 13.38 7.04 11.26
N TRP A 234 12.19 7.56 11.56
CA TRP A 234 11.65 7.61 12.91
C TRP A 234 10.15 7.34 12.92
N THR A 235 9.69 6.53 13.86
CA THR A 235 8.26 6.35 14.16
C THR A 235 8.03 6.36 15.67
N THR A 236 6.80 6.64 16.10
CA THR A 236 6.41 6.54 17.51
C THR A 236 6.62 5.13 18.08
N ALA A 237 6.39 4.10 17.26
CA ALA A 237 6.44 2.70 17.69
C ALA A 237 7.86 2.12 17.78
N GLN A 238 8.77 2.54 16.88
CA GLN A 238 10.12 1.95 16.76
C GLN A 238 11.25 2.93 17.14
N ASP A 239 10.91 4.18 17.48
CA ASP A 239 11.87 5.28 17.64
C ASP A 239 12.76 5.43 16.39
N TRP A 240 13.98 5.93 16.54
CA TRP A 240 14.97 5.98 15.47
C TRP A 240 15.42 4.56 15.08
N GLY A 241 15.35 4.24 13.79
CA GLY A 241 15.90 2.99 13.27
C GLY A 241 17.43 3.00 13.15
N GLU A 242 17.99 2.03 12.42
CA GLU A 242 19.44 1.96 12.20
C GLU A 242 19.94 3.12 11.34
N GLU A 243 21.09 3.72 11.65
CA GLU A 243 21.65 4.80 10.84
C GLU A 243 22.43 4.27 9.63
N GLU A 244 22.06 4.71 8.43
CA GLU A 244 22.89 4.54 7.25
C GLU A 244 23.84 5.74 7.10
N ARG A 245 25.15 5.47 7.02
CA ARG A 245 26.18 6.50 7.04
C ARG A 245 26.98 6.53 5.74
N CYS A 246 27.34 7.73 5.29
CA CYS A 246 28.16 7.98 4.11
C CYS A 246 29.28 8.99 4.44
N PRO A 247 30.56 8.68 4.18
CA PRO A 247 31.09 7.54 3.43
C PRO A 247 30.96 6.18 4.15
N SER A 248 30.74 5.10 3.40
CA SER A 248 30.68 3.72 3.90
C SER A 248 31.35 2.75 2.93
N ARG A 249 31.86 1.62 3.46
CA ARG A 249 32.43 0.52 2.68
C ARG A 249 31.38 -0.51 2.23
N ASN A 250 30.12 -0.31 2.61
CA ASN A 250 29.04 -1.22 2.24
C ASN A 250 28.76 -1.16 0.73
N ASN A 251 28.55 -2.33 0.13
CA ASN A 251 28.23 -2.48 -1.29
C ASN A 251 26.74 -2.80 -1.54
N LYS A 252 25.88 -2.73 -0.51
CA LYS A 252 24.42 -2.80 -0.66
C LYS A 252 23.95 -1.80 -1.73
N LYS A 253 22.94 -2.21 -2.49
CA LYS A 253 22.29 -1.43 -3.55
C LYS A 253 20.80 -1.26 -3.27
N VAL A 254 20.22 -0.22 -3.85
CA VAL A 254 18.80 0.11 -3.89
C VAL A 254 18.52 0.62 -5.31
N ASP A 255 17.58 0.03 -6.05
CA ASP A 255 17.32 0.33 -7.47
C ASP A 255 18.59 0.29 -8.33
N ASP A 256 19.38 -0.78 -8.13
CA ASP A 256 20.70 -0.97 -8.74
C ASP A 256 21.80 0.07 -8.43
N LEU A 257 21.45 1.10 -7.66
CA LEU A 257 22.34 2.18 -7.22
C LEU A 257 22.94 1.84 -5.85
N LYS A 258 24.25 2.08 -5.66
CA LYS A 258 24.88 1.88 -4.35
C LYS A 258 24.25 2.78 -3.29
N GLN A 259 24.12 2.25 -2.07
CA GLN A 259 23.68 3.05 -0.92
C GLN A 259 24.59 4.26 -0.68
N CYS A 260 25.90 4.06 -0.85
CA CYS A 260 26.89 5.13 -0.80
C CYS A 260 27.70 5.17 -2.09
N SER A 261 27.75 6.33 -2.74
CA SER A 261 28.56 6.54 -3.93
C SER A 261 30.04 6.36 -3.62
N GLU A 262 30.72 5.58 -4.46
CA GLU A 262 32.14 5.27 -4.25
C GLU A 262 33.04 6.50 -4.21
N LYS A 263 32.61 7.63 -4.78
CA LYS A 263 33.40 8.86 -4.77
C LYS A 263 33.43 9.49 -3.38
N VAL A 264 32.37 9.34 -2.59
CA VAL A 264 32.26 9.95 -1.26
C VAL A 264 33.29 9.30 -0.34
N GLY A 265 34.16 10.12 0.26
CA GLY A 265 35.24 9.66 1.13
C GLY A 265 36.53 9.21 0.41
N LYS A 266 36.54 9.07 -0.93
CA LYS A 266 37.78 8.78 -1.68
C LYS A 266 38.65 10.03 -1.80
N ARG A 267 39.97 9.87 -1.83
CA ARG A 267 40.92 10.97 -2.08
C ARG A 267 40.76 11.47 -3.51
N ASP A 268 40.70 12.78 -3.68
CA ASP A 268 40.70 13.40 -5.01
C ASP A 268 42.12 13.34 -5.60
N ASN A 269 42.29 12.69 -6.76
CA ASN A 269 43.59 12.58 -7.42
C ASN A 269 44.14 13.95 -7.89
N ARG A 270 43.30 15.00 -7.93
CA ARG A 270 43.70 16.36 -8.34
C ARG A 270 44.20 17.25 -7.19
N THR A 271 43.94 16.89 -5.94
CA THR A 271 44.39 17.66 -4.77
C THR A 271 44.89 16.72 -3.67
N THR A 272 46.15 16.88 -3.27
CA THR A 272 46.90 15.91 -2.45
C THR A 272 46.46 15.77 -0.98
N SER A 273 45.26 16.23 -0.58
CA SER A 273 44.88 16.19 0.85
C SER A 273 43.40 16.02 1.21
N LYS A 274 42.41 16.27 0.33
CA LYS A 274 40.99 16.24 0.75
C LYS A 274 40.21 15.04 0.19
N ARG A 275 39.52 14.32 1.08
CA ARG A 275 38.51 13.32 0.71
C ARG A 275 37.33 14.04 0.06
N TYR A 276 36.78 13.49 -1.02
CA TYR A 276 35.62 14.08 -1.68
C TYR A 276 34.38 13.97 -0.79
N PHE A 277 33.71 15.12 -0.58
CA PHE A 277 32.42 15.22 0.07
C PHE A 277 31.53 16.14 -0.80
N PRO A 278 30.25 15.81 -1.01
CA PRO A 278 29.41 16.51 -1.99
C PRO A 278 29.05 17.94 -1.60
N PHE A 279 29.16 18.28 -0.32
CA PHE A 279 28.80 19.59 0.22
C PHE A 279 30.03 20.38 0.66
N LYS A 280 30.04 21.69 0.42
CA LYS A 280 31.13 22.59 0.80
C LYS A 280 30.57 23.89 1.39
N LEU A 281 31.12 24.30 2.53
CA LEU A 281 30.72 25.53 3.20
C LEU A 281 30.90 26.75 2.28
N GLY A 282 29.84 27.56 2.14
CA GLY A 282 29.83 28.78 1.32
C GLY A 282 29.68 28.56 -0.19
N TYR A 283 29.51 27.33 -0.66
CA TYR A 283 29.27 27.02 -2.07
C TYR A 283 27.81 26.64 -2.31
N LEU A 284 27.27 27.05 -3.46
CA LEU A 284 25.94 26.62 -3.89
C LEU A 284 25.93 25.10 -4.13
N SER A 285 24.88 24.45 -3.67
CA SER A 285 24.62 23.04 -3.93
C SER A 285 23.20 22.85 -4.46
N VAL A 286 23.08 22.07 -5.54
CA VAL A 286 21.80 21.63 -6.08
C VAL A 286 21.59 20.19 -5.66
N MET A 287 20.68 19.98 -4.71
CA MET A 287 20.32 18.68 -4.19
C MET A 287 19.01 18.23 -4.82
N THR A 288 18.98 17.03 -5.40
CA THR A 288 17.73 16.44 -5.90
C THR A 288 17.54 15.07 -5.28
N LEU A 289 16.51 14.95 -4.46
CA LEU A 289 16.01 13.70 -3.91
C LEU A 289 14.94 13.13 -4.86
N ARG A 290 15.20 11.96 -5.42
CA ARG A 290 14.27 11.25 -6.33
C ARG A 290 13.67 10.03 -5.63
N VAL A 291 12.40 9.78 -5.91
CA VAL A 291 11.66 8.61 -5.44
C VAL A 291 11.80 7.51 -6.50
N GLY A 292 12.53 6.46 -6.17
CA GLY A 292 12.72 5.25 -6.98
C GLY A 292 11.67 4.18 -6.69
N GLU A 293 11.93 2.96 -7.14
CA GLU A 293 11.07 1.78 -6.97
C GLU A 293 11.21 1.20 -5.56
N GLU A 294 12.45 1.13 -5.07
CA GLU A 294 12.77 0.55 -3.78
C GLU A 294 13.33 1.56 -2.77
N GLY A 295 13.62 2.80 -3.19
CA GLY A 295 14.09 3.81 -2.24
C GLY A 295 14.23 5.25 -2.73
N PHE A 296 14.77 6.07 -1.85
CA PHE A 296 15.09 7.47 -2.11
C PHE A 296 16.53 7.63 -2.58
N HIS A 297 16.74 8.39 -3.66
CA HIS A 297 18.07 8.64 -4.24
C HIS A 297 18.44 10.11 -4.18
N MET A 298 19.52 10.43 -3.48
CA MET A 298 20.04 11.80 -3.39
C MET A 298 21.16 12.04 -4.40
N THR A 299 20.90 12.96 -5.32
CA THR A 299 21.92 13.52 -6.21
C THR A 299 22.33 14.92 -5.77
N VAL A 300 23.62 15.24 -5.89
CA VAL A 300 24.15 16.59 -5.61
C VAL A 300 24.97 17.04 -6.81
N ASP A 301 24.62 18.20 -7.36
CA ASP A 301 25.21 18.78 -8.58
C ASP A 301 25.25 17.77 -9.74
N GLY A 302 24.16 17.03 -9.91
CA GLY A 302 23.98 16.02 -10.95
C GLY A 302 24.71 14.69 -10.72
N LYS A 303 25.34 14.47 -9.56
CA LYS A 303 26.04 13.23 -9.24
C LYS A 303 25.28 12.44 -8.18
N GLN A 304 25.13 11.14 -8.39
CA GLN A 304 24.51 10.27 -7.38
C GLN A 304 25.41 10.14 -6.15
N ILE A 305 24.84 10.42 -4.97
CA ILE A 305 25.55 10.45 -3.69
C ILE A 305 25.10 9.30 -2.80
N THR A 306 23.80 9.18 -2.53
CA THR A 306 23.28 8.12 -1.66
C THR A 306 21.95 7.55 -2.14
N SER A 307 21.70 6.30 -1.77
CA SER A 307 20.45 5.58 -2.05
C SER A 307 19.97 4.92 -0.76
N PHE A 308 18.73 5.16 -0.36
CA PHE A 308 18.18 4.70 0.92
C PHE A 308 16.89 3.93 0.68
N ALA A 309 16.88 2.64 1.05
CA ALA A 309 15.73 1.78 0.84
C ALA A 309 14.54 2.24 1.68
N TYR A 310 13.32 2.07 1.16
CA TYR A 310 12.12 2.26 1.97
C TYR A 310 12.10 1.31 3.16
N ARG A 311 11.56 1.78 4.28
CA ARG A 311 11.31 0.96 5.46
C ARG A 311 9.84 0.65 5.57
N GLU A 312 9.54 -0.49 6.19
CA GLU A 312 8.18 -0.97 6.38
C GLU A 312 7.30 0.08 7.09
N GLY A 313 6.13 0.38 6.53
CA GLY A 313 5.20 1.41 7.05
C GLY A 313 5.65 2.87 6.85
N LEU A 314 6.72 3.10 6.08
CA LEU A 314 7.26 4.42 5.75
C LEU A 314 7.37 4.60 4.23
N GLU A 315 6.25 4.42 3.57
CA GLU A 315 6.16 4.52 2.12
C GLU A 315 6.14 5.98 1.63
N PRO A 316 6.64 6.26 0.41
CA PRO A 316 6.78 7.63 -0.09
C PRO A 316 5.45 8.38 -0.23
N TRP A 317 4.32 7.68 -0.41
CA TRP A 317 3.00 8.30 -0.49
C TRP A 317 2.51 8.88 0.85
N LEU A 318 3.11 8.48 1.97
CA LEU A 318 2.78 9.02 3.29
C LEU A 318 3.39 10.41 3.52
N VAL A 319 4.35 10.85 2.68
CA VAL A 319 5.03 12.15 2.84
C VAL A 319 4.08 13.31 2.64
N ASN A 320 3.85 14.09 3.69
CA ASN A 320 2.96 15.25 3.65
C ASN A 320 3.73 16.58 3.71
N GLU A 321 4.97 16.58 4.20
CA GLU A 321 5.77 17.80 4.34
C GLU A 321 7.26 17.53 4.17
N VAL A 322 7.97 18.46 3.53
CA VAL A 322 9.43 18.53 3.46
C VAL A 322 9.88 19.63 4.42
N ARG A 323 10.71 19.28 5.40
CA ARG A 323 11.27 20.22 6.37
C ARG A 323 12.77 20.35 6.19
N ILE A 324 13.29 21.57 6.25
CA ILE A 324 14.73 21.83 6.12
C ILE A 324 15.18 22.68 7.30
N PHE A 325 16.23 22.23 7.99
CA PHE A 325 16.76 22.86 9.19
C PHE A 325 18.28 23.00 9.14
N GLY A 326 18.82 23.91 9.96
CA GLY A 326 20.25 24.08 10.18
C GLY A 326 20.86 25.22 9.37
N ASP A 327 22.18 25.14 9.22
CA ASP A 327 23.07 26.17 8.66
C ASP A 327 23.00 26.17 7.11
N MET A 328 21.85 26.52 6.54
CA MET A 328 21.65 26.57 5.10
C MET A 328 20.84 27.78 4.63
N ASN A 329 21.42 28.57 3.73
CA ASN A 329 20.75 29.65 3.05
C ASN A 329 20.00 29.11 1.83
N LEU A 330 18.70 28.93 1.97
CA LEU A 330 17.84 28.43 0.90
C LEU A 330 17.58 29.49 -0.16
N THR A 331 17.78 29.10 -1.42
CA THR A 331 17.41 29.89 -2.60
C THR A 331 16.04 29.47 -3.13
N SER A 332 15.82 28.16 -3.30
CA SER A 332 14.55 27.63 -3.79
C SER A 332 14.35 26.17 -3.42
N VAL A 333 13.08 25.78 -3.25
CA VAL A 333 12.69 24.37 -3.16
C VAL A 333 11.60 24.10 -4.18
N LEU A 334 11.77 23.04 -4.96
CA LEU A 334 10.86 22.61 -6.01
C LEU A 334 10.49 21.15 -5.79
N ALA A 335 9.22 20.82 -5.95
CA ALA A 335 8.74 19.45 -6.01
C ALA A 335 8.04 19.23 -7.36
N SER A 336 8.33 18.12 -8.02
CA SER A 336 7.85 17.83 -9.37
C SER A 336 7.57 16.33 -9.51
N GLY A 337 6.81 15.94 -10.53
CA GLY A 337 6.43 14.53 -10.68
C GLY A 337 5.47 14.08 -9.59
N LEU A 338 4.73 15.01 -8.98
CA LEU A 338 3.81 14.72 -7.88
C LEU A 338 2.56 14.01 -8.38
N PRO A 339 1.89 13.21 -7.53
CA PRO A 339 0.61 12.59 -7.88
C PRO A 339 -0.41 13.68 -8.19
N THR A 340 -1.09 13.53 -9.33
CA THR A 340 -2.13 14.46 -9.78
C THR A 340 -3.16 13.66 -10.57
N SER A 341 -4.43 13.93 -10.30
CA SER A 341 -5.56 13.46 -11.07
C SER A 341 -5.65 14.23 -12.40
N GLU A 342 -6.31 13.62 -13.38
CA GLU A 342 -6.65 14.34 -14.61
C GLU A 342 -7.90 15.18 -14.42
N ASP A 343 -7.94 16.32 -15.10
CA ASP A 343 -9.14 17.14 -15.16
C ASP A 343 -10.16 16.43 -16.05
N LEU A 344 -11.25 15.95 -15.47
CA LEU A 344 -12.28 15.21 -16.20
C LEU A 344 -12.88 16.02 -17.37
N GLU A 345 -12.91 17.35 -17.26
CA GLU A 345 -13.39 18.27 -18.29
C GLU A 345 -12.51 18.27 -19.56
N HIS A 346 -11.25 17.84 -19.46
CA HIS A 346 -10.28 17.84 -20.56
C HIS A 346 -10.11 16.45 -21.19
N ILE A 347 -11.01 15.51 -20.90
CA ILE A 347 -10.99 14.15 -21.45
C ILE A 347 -11.98 14.06 -22.61
N ASP A 348 -11.46 13.97 -23.85
CA ASP A 348 -12.28 13.96 -25.08
C ASP A 348 -13.27 12.79 -25.19
N ASP A 349 -12.93 11.62 -24.61
CA ASP A 349 -13.76 10.41 -24.66
C ASP A 349 -13.76 9.66 -23.31
N LEU A 350 -14.50 10.22 -22.35
CA LEU A 350 -14.66 9.62 -21.01
C LEU A 350 -15.35 8.25 -21.08
N ASP A 351 -16.31 8.07 -22.00
CA ASP A 351 -17.06 6.82 -22.14
C ASP A 351 -16.16 5.67 -22.62
N ALA A 352 -15.14 5.93 -23.43
CA ALA A 352 -14.14 4.93 -23.78
C ALA A 352 -13.24 4.51 -22.60
N LEU A 353 -13.15 5.32 -21.54
CA LEU A 353 -12.37 5.01 -20.35
C LEU A 353 -13.19 4.39 -19.22
N ARG A 354 -14.52 4.48 -19.28
CA ARG A 354 -15.42 3.85 -18.31
C ARG A 354 -15.40 2.33 -18.40
N THR A 355 -15.63 1.68 -17.26
CA THR A 355 -15.84 0.23 -17.25
C THR A 355 -17.04 -0.15 -18.09
N VAL A 356 -16.93 -1.30 -18.76
CA VAL A 356 -18.08 -1.99 -19.32
C VAL A 356 -18.91 -2.59 -18.17
N PRO A 357 -20.25 -2.53 -18.21
CA PRO A 357 -21.10 -3.22 -17.26
C PRO A 357 -20.82 -4.73 -17.25
N LEU A 358 -20.87 -5.33 -16.06
CA LEU A 358 -20.62 -6.77 -15.91
C LEU A 358 -21.76 -7.59 -16.53
N PRO A 359 -21.46 -8.70 -17.24
CA PRO A 359 -22.49 -9.54 -17.84
C PRO A 359 -23.31 -10.27 -16.76
N LEU A 360 -24.63 -10.05 -16.73
CA LEU A 360 -25.52 -10.64 -15.69
C LEU A 360 -25.66 -12.17 -15.76
N HIS A 361 -25.40 -12.80 -16.91
CA HIS A 361 -25.75 -14.21 -17.16
C HIS A 361 -24.65 -15.03 -17.81
N ARG A 362 -23.41 -14.53 -17.87
CA ARG A 362 -22.28 -15.25 -18.45
C ARG A 362 -21.04 -15.08 -17.59
N PRO A 363 -20.36 -16.17 -17.19
CA PRO A 363 -19.09 -16.06 -16.48
C PRO A 363 -18.04 -15.42 -17.39
N LEU A 364 -17.21 -14.57 -16.82
CA LEU A 364 -16.07 -13.99 -17.53
C LEU A 364 -15.06 -15.07 -17.88
N ASP A 365 -14.38 -14.91 -19.02
CA ASP A 365 -13.28 -15.81 -19.38
C ASP A 365 -12.05 -15.51 -18.51
N LEU A 366 -11.83 -14.23 -18.18
CA LEU A 366 -10.78 -13.80 -17.26
C LEU A 366 -11.25 -12.58 -16.46
N PHE A 367 -10.97 -12.58 -15.17
CA PHE A 367 -11.02 -11.37 -14.34
C PHE A 367 -9.60 -10.95 -13.98
N ILE A 368 -9.26 -9.68 -14.12
CA ILE A 368 -7.95 -9.12 -13.77
C ILE A 368 -8.13 -8.11 -12.63
N GLY A 369 -7.58 -8.43 -11.47
CA GLY A 369 -7.43 -7.51 -10.37
C GLY A 369 -6.06 -6.83 -10.41
N VAL A 370 -6.05 -5.50 -10.35
CA VAL A 370 -4.85 -4.67 -10.42
C VAL A 370 -4.62 -4.03 -9.06
N PHE A 371 -3.46 -4.26 -8.45
CA PHE A 371 -3.07 -3.53 -7.24
C PHE A 371 -2.73 -2.09 -7.59
N SER A 372 -3.30 -1.16 -6.84
CA SER A 372 -2.98 0.27 -6.94
C SER A 372 -3.14 0.94 -5.58
N THR A 373 -2.47 2.08 -5.37
CA THR A 373 -2.63 2.91 -4.17
C THR A 373 -3.43 4.16 -4.49
N ALA A 374 -4.07 4.78 -3.49
CA ALA A 374 -4.99 5.88 -3.71
C ALA A 374 -4.42 7.04 -4.56
N ASN A 375 -3.15 7.42 -4.36
CA ASN A 375 -2.52 8.52 -5.09
C ASN A 375 -1.87 8.15 -6.45
N ASN A 376 -1.95 6.88 -6.89
CA ASN A 376 -1.44 6.40 -8.19
C ASN A 376 -2.38 6.72 -9.39
N PHE A 377 -2.97 7.92 -9.43
CA PHE A 377 -3.93 8.33 -10.46
C PHE A 377 -3.41 8.14 -11.90
N LYS A 378 -2.17 8.58 -12.17
CA LYS A 378 -1.58 8.49 -13.52
C LYS A 378 -1.31 7.06 -13.97
N ARG A 379 -1.01 6.15 -13.04
CA ARG A 379 -0.75 4.73 -13.33
C ARG A 379 -2.04 4.04 -13.74
N ARG A 380 -3.12 4.21 -12.95
CA ARG A 380 -4.46 3.76 -13.33
C ARG A 380 -4.91 4.32 -14.67
N MET A 381 -4.70 5.63 -14.90
CA MET A 381 -5.03 6.26 -16.18
C MET A 381 -4.24 5.68 -17.36
N ALA A 382 -2.94 5.41 -17.18
CA ALA A 382 -2.13 4.78 -18.22
C ALA A 382 -2.64 3.37 -18.54
N VAL A 383 -2.97 2.57 -17.53
CA VAL A 383 -3.60 1.25 -17.70
C VAL A 383 -4.92 1.36 -18.47
N ARG A 384 -5.81 2.31 -18.09
CA ARG A 384 -7.07 2.58 -18.80
C ARG A 384 -6.84 2.91 -20.27
N ARG A 385 -5.88 3.78 -20.60
CA ARG A 385 -5.60 4.20 -21.98
C ARG A 385 -4.84 3.19 -22.83
N THR A 386 -4.32 2.13 -22.21
CA THR A 386 -3.45 1.15 -22.88
C THR A 386 -4.11 -0.21 -22.91
N TRP A 387 -3.65 -1.17 -22.12
CA TRP A 387 -4.08 -2.56 -22.21
C TRP A 387 -5.52 -2.79 -21.70
N MET A 388 -6.17 -1.84 -21.02
CA MET A 388 -7.64 -1.93 -20.85
C MET A 388 -8.42 -1.67 -22.15
N GLN A 389 -7.75 -1.21 -23.22
CA GLN A 389 -8.36 -1.00 -24.53
C GLN A 389 -8.30 -2.25 -25.44
N TYR A 390 -7.84 -3.40 -24.93
CA TYR A 390 -7.96 -4.66 -25.68
C TYR A 390 -9.44 -4.98 -26.00
N PRO A 391 -9.74 -5.53 -27.18
CA PRO A 391 -11.12 -5.89 -27.55
C PRO A 391 -11.81 -6.83 -26.54
N ALA A 392 -11.06 -7.74 -25.92
CA ALA A 392 -11.60 -8.65 -24.91
C ALA A 392 -12.09 -7.91 -23.64
N VAL A 393 -11.43 -6.82 -23.26
CA VAL A 393 -11.85 -5.96 -22.14
C VAL A 393 -13.04 -5.10 -22.56
N LYS A 394 -12.96 -4.45 -23.73
CA LYS A 394 -14.01 -3.57 -24.25
C LYS A 394 -15.31 -4.30 -24.63
N SER A 395 -15.27 -5.62 -24.86
CA SER A 395 -16.45 -6.47 -25.09
C SER A 395 -17.04 -7.06 -23.80
N GLY A 396 -16.39 -6.88 -22.65
CA GLY A 396 -16.80 -7.51 -21.39
C GLY A 396 -16.51 -9.02 -21.30
N THR A 397 -15.67 -9.56 -22.20
CA THR A 397 -15.16 -10.94 -22.08
C THR A 397 -14.16 -11.05 -20.91
N VAL A 398 -13.41 -9.97 -20.70
CA VAL A 398 -12.51 -9.74 -19.58
C VAL A 398 -12.97 -8.52 -18.81
N ALA A 399 -12.98 -8.60 -17.48
CA ALA A 399 -13.16 -7.43 -16.64
C ALA A 399 -11.85 -7.11 -15.90
N VAL A 400 -11.57 -5.82 -15.77
CA VAL A 400 -10.42 -5.28 -15.04
C VAL A 400 -10.92 -4.40 -13.90
N ARG A 401 -10.39 -4.57 -12.70
CA ARG A 401 -10.69 -3.72 -11.54
C ARG A 401 -9.43 -3.36 -10.76
N PHE A 402 -9.31 -2.10 -10.34
CA PHE A 402 -8.26 -1.65 -9.44
C PHE A 402 -8.66 -1.87 -7.99
N PHE A 403 -7.79 -2.47 -7.18
CA PHE A 403 -8.00 -2.69 -5.75
C PHE A 403 -7.17 -1.68 -4.96
N VAL A 404 -7.87 -0.74 -4.33
CA VAL A 404 -7.27 0.47 -3.76
C VAL A 404 -7.70 0.61 -2.31
N GLY A 405 -6.75 0.76 -1.39
CA GLY A 405 -7.03 1.09 0.00
C GLY A 405 -7.26 2.59 0.20
N LEU A 406 -7.72 2.95 1.38
CA LEU A 406 -7.82 4.35 1.78
C LEU A 406 -6.44 4.97 1.96
N HIS A 407 -6.41 6.30 1.96
CA HIS A 407 -5.21 7.09 2.22
C HIS A 407 -5.33 7.85 3.54
N LYS A 408 -4.20 8.14 4.20
CA LYS A 408 -4.22 9.01 5.40
C LYS A 408 -4.63 10.44 5.08
N ASN A 409 -4.14 10.93 3.94
CA ASN A 409 -4.43 12.28 3.49
C ASN A 409 -5.83 12.38 2.86
N GLN A 410 -6.66 13.23 3.46
CA GLN A 410 -8.04 13.44 3.06
C GLN A 410 -8.20 13.94 1.61
N ILE A 411 -7.28 14.77 1.12
CA ILE A 411 -7.32 15.30 -0.25
C ILE A 411 -7.23 14.14 -1.26
N VAL A 412 -6.35 13.17 -1.00
CA VAL A 412 -6.20 11.99 -1.87
C VAL A 412 -7.49 11.16 -1.90
N ASN A 413 -8.16 11.01 -0.76
CA ASN A 413 -9.44 10.30 -0.70
C ASN A 413 -10.56 11.02 -1.44
N GLU A 414 -10.60 12.37 -1.42
CA GLU A 414 -11.57 13.15 -2.21
C GLU A 414 -11.35 13.00 -3.73
N GLU A 415 -10.09 13.03 -4.18
CA GLU A 415 -9.72 12.81 -5.58
C GLU A 415 -10.04 11.37 -6.02
N LEU A 416 -9.74 10.38 -5.17
CA LEU A 416 -10.09 8.97 -5.41
C LEU A 416 -11.62 8.77 -5.47
N TRP A 417 -12.38 9.45 -4.61
CA TRP A 417 -13.84 9.41 -4.63
C TRP A 417 -14.40 9.89 -5.97
N SER A 418 -13.85 11.00 -6.47
CA SER A 418 -14.23 11.56 -7.77
C SER A 418 -13.88 10.59 -8.92
N GLU A 419 -12.74 9.92 -8.82
CA GLU A 419 -12.33 8.89 -9.79
C GLU A 419 -13.25 7.66 -9.79
N ILE A 420 -13.67 7.18 -8.62
CA ILE A 420 -14.63 6.07 -8.47
C ILE A 420 -15.91 6.36 -9.24
N GLN A 421 -16.45 7.57 -9.09
CA GLN A 421 -17.66 8.01 -9.76
C GLN A 421 -17.47 8.19 -11.27
N ALA A 422 -16.28 8.59 -11.71
CA ALA A 422 -16.00 8.85 -13.12
C ALA A 422 -15.87 7.57 -13.96
N TYR A 423 -15.16 6.55 -13.46
CA TYR A 423 -14.73 5.39 -14.26
C TYR A 423 -15.38 4.06 -13.88
N GLY A 424 -15.83 3.89 -12.63
CA GLY A 424 -16.54 2.68 -12.17
C GLY A 424 -15.69 1.40 -12.12
N ASP A 425 -14.36 1.50 -12.21
CA ASP A 425 -13.44 0.37 -12.29
C ASP A 425 -12.61 0.14 -11.01
N ILE A 426 -12.96 0.79 -9.90
CA ILE A 426 -12.26 0.69 -8.62
C ILE A 426 -13.07 -0.19 -7.65
N GLN A 427 -12.36 -1.02 -6.89
CA GLN A 427 -12.83 -1.70 -5.68
C GLN A 427 -12.07 -1.12 -4.50
N LEU A 428 -12.80 -0.46 -3.59
CA LEU A 428 -12.21 0.17 -2.41
C LEU A 428 -12.05 -0.84 -1.28
N MET A 429 -10.92 -0.78 -0.57
CA MET A 429 -10.59 -1.70 0.52
C MET A 429 -10.75 -1.03 1.90
N PRO A 430 -11.23 -1.77 2.94
CA PRO A 430 -11.52 -1.24 4.27
C PRO A 430 -10.29 -1.04 5.16
N PHE A 431 -9.17 -0.62 4.58
CA PHE A 431 -7.90 -0.38 5.26
C PHE A 431 -7.07 0.67 4.50
N VAL A 432 -6.15 1.33 5.21
CA VAL A 432 -5.14 2.19 4.60
C VAL A 432 -4.05 1.35 3.94
N ASP A 433 -3.61 1.77 2.76
CA ASP A 433 -2.62 1.04 1.99
C ASP A 433 -1.22 1.06 2.63
N TYR A 434 -0.79 -0.11 3.08
CA TYR A 434 0.59 -0.44 3.44
C TYR A 434 1.06 -1.65 2.64
N TYR A 435 2.36 -1.72 2.36
CA TYR A 435 2.92 -2.83 1.60
C TYR A 435 2.63 -4.20 2.26
N GLY A 436 2.70 -4.29 3.59
CA GLY A 436 2.43 -5.53 4.33
C GLY A 436 0.99 -6.06 4.23
N LEU A 437 0.06 -5.30 3.62
CA LEU A 437 -1.36 -5.63 3.52
C LEU A 437 -1.80 -6.02 2.11
N ILE A 438 -0.88 -6.08 1.15
CA ILE A 438 -1.19 -6.49 -0.23
C ILE A 438 -1.78 -7.90 -0.30
N THR A 439 -1.50 -8.78 0.67
CA THR A 439 -2.15 -10.09 0.81
C THR A 439 -3.67 -10.00 0.97
N TRP A 440 -4.18 -9.01 1.69
CA TRP A 440 -5.62 -8.77 1.76
C TRP A 440 -6.20 -8.34 0.43
N LYS A 441 -5.45 -7.59 -0.40
CA LYS A 441 -5.87 -7.29 -1.77
C LYS A 441 -5.92 -8.54 -2.65
N THR A 442 -4.99 -9.48 -2.51
CA THR A 442 -5.07 -10.77 -3.24
C THR A 442 -6.33 -11.54 -2.88
N ILE A 443 -6.65 -11.59 -1.58
CA ILE A 443 -7.90 -12.21 -1.11
C ILE A 443 -9.11 -11.48 -1.69
N ALA A 444 -9.09 -10.14 -1.70
CA ALA A 444 -10.14 -9.31 -2.30
C ALA A 444 -10.34 -9.59 -3.80
N ILE A 445 -9.26 -9.79 -4.56
CA ILE A 445 -9.29 -10.19 -5.97
C ILE A 445 -9.95 -11.56 -6.12
N CYS A 446 -9.57 -12.54 -5.29
CA CYS A 446 -10.20 -13.86 -5.27
C CYS A 446 -11.70 -13.79 -4.93
N ILE A 447 -12.08 -12.96 -3.95
CA ILE A 447 -13.48 -12.71 -3.58
C ILE A 447 -14.25 -12.16 -4.77
N PHE A 448 -13.78 -11.06 -5.37
CA PHE A 448 -14.48 -10.43 -6.49
C PHE A 448 -14.58 -11.38 -7.69
N GLY A 449 -13.47 -12.00 -8.07
CA GLY A 449 -13.39 -12.94 -9.19
C GLY A 449 -14.34 -14.12 -9.05
N THR A 450 -14.62 -14.57 -7.83
CA THR A 450 -15.49 -15.72 -7.58
C THR A 450 -16.94 -15.33 -7.27
N GLN A 451 -17.16 -14.35 -6.39
CA GLN A 451 -18.48 -13.98 -5.88
C GLN A 451 -19.18 -12.91 -6.73
N ALA A 452 -18.45 -11.92 -7.26
CA ALA A 452 -19.05 -10.84 -8.05
C ALA A 452 -19.25 -11.25 -9.52
N VAL A 453 -18.24 -11.88 -10.11
CA VAL A 453 -18.20 -12.10 -11.57
C VAL A 453 -18.11 -13.56 -11.99
N SER A 454 -17.91 -14.50 -11.05
CA SER A 454 -17.78 -15.94 -11.33
C SER A 454 -16.86 -16.25 -12.52
N ALA A 455 -15.70 -15.58 -12.59
CA ALA A 455 -14.76 -15.71 -13.70
C ALA A 455 -14.11 -17.09 -13.74
N LYS A 456 -13.87 -17.63 -14.95
CA LYS A 456 -13.18 -18.92 -15.13
C LYS A 456 -11.74 -18.90 -14.61
N TYR A 457 -11.07 -17.76 -14.81
CA TYR A 457 -9.71 -17.50 -14.36
C TYR A 457 -9.63 -16.14 -13.68
N VAL A 458 -8.76 -16.02 -12.70
CA VAL A 458 -8.53 -14.80 -11.92
C VAL A 458 -7.05 -14.46 -12.00
N MET A 459 -6.73 -13.28 -12.52
CA MET A 459 -5.39 -12.73 -12.59
C MET A 459 -5.19 -11.67 -11.52
N LYS A 460 -4.03 -11.69 -10.87
CA LYS A 460 -3.48 -10.56 -10.12
C LYS A 460 -2.37 -9.92 -10.95
N THR A 461 -2.27 -8.60 -10.92
CA THR A 461 -1.17 -7.82 -11.49
C THR A 461 -1.06 -6.46 -10.77
N ASP A 462 -0.06 -5.66 -11.11
CA ASP A 462 0.24 -4.38 -10.47
C ASP A 462 0.01 -3.19 -11.43
N ASP A 463 -0.14 -1.97 -10.91
CA ASP A 463 -0.43 -0.78 -11.73
C ASP A 463 0.80 -0.21 -12.49
N ASP A 464 1.98 -0.83 -12.33
CA ASP A 464 3.20 -0.70 -13.15
C ASP A 464 3.38 -1.87 -14.13
N ALA A 465 2.45 -2.82 -14.19
CA ALA A 465 2.55 -3.91 -15.14
C ALA A 465 1.82 -3.58 -16.45
N PHE A 466 2.48 -3.85 -17.58
CA PHE A 466 1.82 -3.87 -18.89
C PHE A 466 1.48 -5.31 -19.26
N VAL A 467 0.19 -5.61 -19.43
CA VAL A 467 -0.30 -6.97 -19.69
C VAL A 467 -0.76 -7.15 -21.14
N ARG A 468 -0.22 -8.17 -21.83
CA ARG A 468 -0.75 -8.69 -23.10
C ARG A 468 -1.96 -9.57 -22.84
N VAL A 469 -3.13 -8.95 -22.68
CA VAL A 469 -4.39 -9.66 -22.36
C VAL A 469 -4.72 -10.73 -23.40
N ASP A 470 -4.43 -10.47 -24.67
CA ASP A 470 -4.58 -11.39 -25.78
C ASP A 470 -3.70 -12.65 -25.65
N GLU A 471 -2.42 -12.49 -25.29
CA GLU A 471 -1.49 -13.61 -25.08
C GLU A 471 -1.85 -14.44 -23.84
N VAL A 472 -2.23 -13.79 -22.74
CA VAL A 472 -2.67 -14.47 -21.52
C VAL A 472 -3.90 -15.32 -21.82
N LEU A 473 -4.94 -14.73 -22.43
CA LEU A 473 -6.15 -15.44 -22.84
C LEU A 473 -5.87 -16.58 -23.83
N GLY A 474 -5.03 -16.33 -24.83
CA GLY A 474 -4.65 -17.32 -25.83
C GLY A 474 -3.96 -18.52 -25.19
N THR A 475 -3.07 -18.27 -24.24
CA THR A 475 -2.32 -19.33 -23.55
C THR A 475 -3.23 -20.15 -22.64
N ILE A 476 -4.01 -19.53 -21.76
CA ILE A 476 -4.90 -20.27 -20.85
C ILE A 476 -5.97 -21.07 -21.61
N SER A 477 -6.48 -20.53 -22.72
CA SER A 477 -7.45 -21.23 -23.57
C SER A 477 -6.83 -22.45 -24.26
N LYS A 478 -5.57 -22.34 -24.69
CA LYS A 478 -4.82 -23.43 -25.32
C LYS A 478 -4.49 -24.55 -24.33
N GLU A 479 -4.09 -24.20 -23.12
CA GLU A 479 -3.80 -25.19 -22.06
C GLU A 479 -5.07 -25.93 -21.62
N ASN A 480 -6.23 -25.26 -21.63
CA ASN A 480 -7.55 -25.84 -21.30
C ASN A 480 -7.58 -26.51 -19.91
N VAL A 481 -6.76 -26.01 -18.98
CA VAL A 481 -6.72 -26.46 -17.58
C VAL A 481 -7.78 -25.70 -16.81
N LYS A 482 -8.92 -26.35 -16.54
CA LYS A 482 -10.07 -25.73 -15.86
C LYS A 482 -9.94 -25.70 -14.33
N HIS A 483 -9.08 -26.56 -13.78
CA HIS A 483 -8.95 -26.79 -12.35
C HIS A 483 -7.48 -26.85 -11.96
N GLY A 484 -7.14 -26.19 -10.85
CA GLY A 484 -5.80 -26.21 -10.28
C GLY A 484 -4.72 -25.46 -11.07
N LEU A 485 -5.04 -24.53 -11.96
CA LEU A 485 -4.04 -23.79 -12.73
C LEU A 485 -3.34 -22.73 -11.87
N LEU A 486 -2.01 -22.72 -11.84
CA LEU A 486 -1.19 -21.55 -11.52
C LEU A 486 -0.33 -21.21 -12.75
N TYR A 487 -0.59 -20.06 -13.37
CA TYR A 487 0.12 -19.55 -14.54
C TYR A 487 0.88 -18.28 -14.18
N GLY A 488 2.12 -18.15 -14.66
CA GLY A 488 2.97 -16.97 -14.45
C GLY A 488 4.44 -17.36 -14.52
N LEU A 489 5.35 -16.45 -14.14
CA LEU A 489 6.76 -16.81 -13.98
C LEU A 489 6.91 -17.60 -12.66
N ILE A 490 7.18 -18.90 -12.73
CA ILE A 490 7.18 -19.75 -11.52
C ILE A 490 8.59 -19.85 -10.92
N ASN A 491 8.69 -19.56 -9.63
CA ASN A 491 9.90 -19.80 -8.84
C ASN A 491 9.75 -21.10 -8.05
N TYR A 492 10.69 -22.03 -8.24
CA TYR A 492 10.69 -23.34 -7.58
C TYR A 492 11.66 -23.44 -6.40
N ASP A 493 12.63 -22.51 -6.29
CA ASP A 493 13.82 -22.66 -5.44
C ASP A 493 14.05 -21.47 -4.49
N ALA A 494 13.05 -20.60 -4.33
CA ALA A 494 13.16 -19.40 -3.49
C ALA A 494 13.30 -19.74 -2.00
N GLN A 495 14.06 -18.89 -1.29
CA GLN A 495 14.27 -18.97 0.15
C GLN A 495 13.84 -17.67 0.84
N PRO A 496 13.35 -17.73 2.10
CA PRO A 496 13.04 -16.53 2.86
C PRO A 496 14.26 -15.64 3.05
N HIS A 497 14.11 -14.33 2.82
CA HIS A 497 15.16 -13.37 3.14
C HIS A 497 15.31 -13.25 4.65
N ARG A 498 16.47 -13.63 5.19
CA ARG A 498 16.72 -13.63 6.64
C ARG A 498 17.44 -12.38 7.17
N ASN A 499 17.68 -11.39 6.31
CA ASN A 499 18.26 -10.12 6.71
C ASN A 499 17.17 -9.16 7.20
N ALA A 500 17.20 -8.77 8.48
CA ALA A 500 16.19 -7.91 9.13
C ALA A 500 15.99 -6.55 8.44
N ASP A 501 17.00 -6.04 7.75
CA ASP A 501 16.94 -4.74 7.06
C ASP A 501 16.29 -4.83 5.67
N SER A 502 16.01 -6.04 5.18
CA SER A 502 15.39 -6.21 3.89
C SER A 502 13.89 -5.93 3.99
N LYS A 503 13.33 -5.18 3.04
CA LYS A 503 11.87 -5.05 2.90
C LYS A 503 11.16 -6.40 2.74
N TRP A 504 11.87 -7.43 2.28
CA TRP A 504 11.39 -8.80 2.14
C TRP A 504 11.77 -9.70 3.32
N TYR A 505 12.25 -9.14 4.43
CA TYR A 505 12.67 -9.91 5.61
C TYR A 505 11.54 -10.80 6.13
N ILE A 506 11.86 -12.07 6.40
CA ILE A 506 10.97 -13.04 7.03
C ILE A 506 11.73 -13.70 8.17
N SER A 507 11.21 -13.52 9.38
CA SER A 507 11.84 -14.07 10.58
C SER A 507 11.69 -15.61 10.63
N PRO A 508 12.58 -16.33 11.32
CA PRO A 508 12.43 -17.77 11.53
C PRO A 508 11.10 -18.14 12.21
N GLU A 509 10.58 -17.27 13.07
CA GLU A 509 9.30 -17.45 13.76
C GLU A 509 8.10 -17.31 12.82
N GLU A 510 8.18 -16.42 11.83
CA GLU A 510 7.15 -16.22 10.82
C GLU A 510 7.10 -17.39 9.81
N TYR A 511 8.27 -17.91 9.44
CA TYR A 511 8.42 -19.03 8.52
C TYR A 511 9.62 -19.92 8.88
N LEU A 512 9.34 -21.11 9.39
CA LEU A 512 10.36 -22.04 9.90
C LEU A 512 11.10 -22.78 8.78
N GLU A 513 10.43 -23.02 7.65
CA GLU A 513 11.00 -23.79 6.56
C GLU A 513 12.12 -23.03 5.83
N LYS A 514 13.06 -23.77 5.25
CA LYS A 514 14.23 -23.20 4.58
C LYS A 514 13.91 -22.66 3.19
N THR A 515 12.90 -23.20 2.54
CA THR A 515 12.50 -22.88 1.15
C THR A 515 11.00 -22.64 1.10
N TYR A 516 10.58 -21.77 0.20
CA TYR A 516 9.16 -21.60 -0.12
C TYR A 516 8.66 -22.74 -1.03
N PRO A 517 7.35 -23.06 -0.99
CA PRO A 517 6.74 -23.88 -2.04
C PRO A 517 6.76 -23.13 -3.38
N PRO A 518 6.53 -23.78 -4.53
CA PRO A 518 6.46 -23.08 -5.80
C PRO A 518 5.40 -21.97 -5.81
N TRP A 519 5.80 -20.78 -6.27
CA TRP A 519 4.94 -19.59 -6.37
C TRP A 519 5.20 -18.85 -7.69
N ALA A 520 4.26 -17.99 -8.10
CA ALA A 520 4.38 -17.19 -9.31
C ALA A 520 4.73 -15.75 -8.96
N HIS A 521 5.66 -15.13 -9.68
CA HIS A 521 6.13 -13.78 -9.36
C HIS A 521 5.04 -12.70 -9.42
N GLY A 522 5.17 -11.71 -8.53
CA GLY A 522 4.25 -10.58 -8.35
C GLY A 522 3.78 -9.79 -9.59
N PRO A 523 4.60 -9.53 -10.64
CA PRO A 523 4.18 -8.70 -11.78
C PRO A 523 2.89 -9.16 -12.44
N GLY A 524 2.64 -10.47 -12.44
CA GLY A 524 1.33 -10.99 -12.79
C GLY A 524 1.26 -12.51 -12.84
N TYR A 525 0.20 -13.05 -12.26
CA TYR A 525 -0.10 -14.48 -12.30
C TYR A 525 -1.60 -14.73 -12.40
N VAL A 526 -1.97 -15.88 -12.94
CA VAL A 526 -3.36 -16.33 -13.12
C VAL A 526 -3.58 -17.61 -12.33
N VAL A 527 -4.69 -17.65 -11.58
CA VAL A 527 -5.21 -18.86 -10.95
C VAL A 527 -6.55 -19.26 -11.56
N SER A 528 -6.85 -20.56 -11.57
CA SER A 528 -8.19 -21.04 -11.92
C SER A 528 -9.22 -20.70 -10.84
N ASN A 529 -10.50 -20.64 -11.24
CA ASN A 529 -11.60 -20.30 -10.34
C ASN A 529 -11.64 -21.14 -9.06
N ASP A 530 -11.33 -22.44 -9.14
CA ASP A 530 -11.35 -23.36 -8.00
C ASP A 530 -10.27 -23.05 -6.96
N ILE A 531 -9.07 -22.62 -7.38
CA ILE A 531 -8.04 -22.11 -6.47
C ILE A 531 -8.52 -20.81 -5.82
N ALA A 532 -8.97 -19.82 -6.61
CA ALA A 532 -9.46 -18.55 -6.08
C ALA A 532 -10.63 -18.76 -5.09
N LYS A 533 -11.54 -19.70 -5.39
CA LYS A 533 -12.67 -20.05 -4.53
C LYS A 533 -12.20 -20.75 -3.25
N ALA A 534 -11.21 -21.63 -3.33
CA ALA A 534 -10.63 -22.27 -2.15
C ALA A 534 -9.95 -21.24 -1.23
N VAL A 535 -9.25 -20.24 -1.79
CA VAL A 535 -8.69 -19.11 -1.02
C VAL A 535 -9.82 -18.36 -0.31
N TYR A 536 -10.89 -17.97 -1.01
CA TYR A 536 -12.04 -17.29 -0.40
C TYR A 536 -12.67 -18.13 0.72
N THR A 537 -12.97 -19.41 0.46
CA THR A 537 -13.61 -20.29 1.44
C THR A 537 -12.75 -20.45 2.69
N LYS A 538 -11.45 -20.73 2.54
CA LYS A 538 -10.53 -20.85 3.69
C LYS A 538 -10.36 -19.54 4.45
N HIS A 539 -10.36 -18.39 3.75
CA HIS A 539 -10.33 -17.08 4.40
C HIS A 539 -11.57 -16.89 5.28
N LYS A 540 -12.76 -17.13 4.72
CA LYS A 540 -14.04 -17.02 5.43
C LYS A 540 -14.14 -17.96 6.64
N GLU A 541 -13.55 -19.14 6.54
CA GLU A 541 -13.48 -20.12 7.63
C GLU A 541 -12.38 -19.81 8.67
N GLY A 542 -11.50 -18.85 8.38
CA GLY A 542 -10.36 -18.52 9.23
C GLY A 542 -9.26 -19.57 9.27
N SER A 543 -9.20 -20.44 8.26
CA SER A 543 -8.20 -21.50 8.12
C SER A 543 -7.06 -21.13 7.16
N LEU A 544 -7.14 -19.98 6.49
CA LEU A 544 -6.10 -19.49 5.58
C LEU A 544 -4.92 -18.90 6.35
N ARG A 545 -3.71 -19.43 6.14
CA ARG A 545 -2.48 -18.89 6.74
C ARG A 545 -2.13 -17.53 6.12
N MET A 546 -2.27 -16.45 6.89
CA MET A 546 -1.84 -15.12 6.44
C MET A 546 -0.31 -15.03 6.36
N PHE A 547 0.17 -14.33 5.33
CA PHE A 547 1.59 -14.15 5.06
C PHE A 547 1.77 -12.85 4.27
N LYS A 548 2.76 -12.00 4.62
CA LYS A 548 2.83 -10.62 4.10
C LYS A 548 3.29 -10.48 2.64
N LEU A 549 4.04 -11.45 2.12
CA LEU A 549 4.43 -11.51 0.70
C LEU A 549 3.32 -12.25 -0.06
N GLU A 550 2.50 -11.56 -0.84
CA GLU A 550 1.24 -12.11 -1.35
C GLU A 550 1.43 -13.20 -2.40
N ASP A 551 2.46 -13.06 -3.23
CA ASP A 551 2.84 -13.99 -4.27
C ASP A 551 3.30 -15.33 -3.66
N VAL A 552 4.15 -15.24 -2.62
CA VAL A 552 4.56 -16.38 -1.79
C VAL A 552 3.36 -16.93 -1.01
N ALA A 553 2.45 -16.08 -0.50
CA ALA A 553 1.25 -16.51 0.20
C ALA A 553 0.37 -17.41 -0.69
N MET A 554 0.16 -17.02 -1.96
CA MET A 554 -0.55 -17.84 -2.93
C MET A 554 0.10 -19.22 -3.12
N GLY A 555 1.43 -19.28 -3.22
CA GLY A 555 2.18 -20.55 -3.28
C GLY A 555 2.00 -21.42 -2.03
N ILE A 556 2.01 -20.79 -0.83
CA ILE A 556 1.75 -21.46 0.44
C ILE A 556 0.34 -22.05 0.48
N TRP A 557 -0.68 -21.28 0.10
CA TRP A 557 -2.07 -21.74 0.09
C TRP A 557 -2.28 -22.88 -0.90
N ILE A 558 -1.71 -22.79 -2.10
CA ILE A 558 -1.76 -23.86 -3.11
C ILE A 558 -1.06 -25.12 -2.60
N ALA A 559 0.08 -24.98 -1.91
CA ALA A 559 0.78 -26.12 -1.31
C ALA A 559 -0.03 -26.81 -0.21
N GLU A 560 -0.75 -26.04 0.62
CA GLU A 560 -1.69 -26.56 1.62
C GLU A 560 -2.85 -27.30 0.95
N MET A 561 -3.49 -26.71 -0.06
CA MET A 561 -4.55 -27.35 -0.85
C MET A 561 -4.06 -28.66 -1.50
N LYS A 562 -2.82 -28.70 -2.00
CA LYS A 562 -2.22 -29.90 -2.58
C LYS A 562 -2.07 -31.03 -1.55
N LYS A 563 -1.74 -30.71 -0.29
CA LYS A 563 -1.71 -31.69 0.82
C LYS A 563 -3.10 -32.26 1.11
N GLU A 564 -4.14 -31.47 0.87
CA GLU A 564 -5.56 -31.87 0.99
C GLU A 564 -6.09 -32.59 -0.27
N GLY A 565 -5.24 -32.86 -1.26
CA GLY A 565 -5.60 -33.63 -2.46
C GLY A 565 -5.97 -32.80 -3.69
N PHE A 566 -5.83 -31.46 -3.65
CA PHE A 566 -6.00 -30.65 -4.86
C PHE A 566 -4.92 -30.99 -5.90
N LYS A 567 -5.36 -31.22 -7.14
CA LYS A 567 -4.46 -31.31 -8.29
C LYS A 567 -4.09 -29.90 -8.71
N VAL A 568 -2.80 -29.65 -8.88
CA VAL A 568 -2.27 -28.35 -9.27
C VAL A 568 -1.39 -28.52 -10.50
N TYR A 569 -1.59 -27.65 -11.48
CA TYR A 569 -0.83 -27.56 -12.72
C TYR A 569 -0.14 -26.20 -12.79
N TYR A 570 1.19 -26.22 -12.88
CA TYR A 570 2.01 -25.04 -12.99
C TYR A 570 2.32 -24.78 -14.46
N LYS A 571 1.96 -23.60 -14.96
CA LYS A 571 2.31 -23.12 -16.30
C LYS A 571 3.33 -22.00 -16.19
N ASP A 572 4.59 -22.33 -16.40
CA ASP A 572 5.70 -21.38 -16.41
C ASP A 572 5.70 -20.53 -17.69
N GLU A 573 5.46 -19.23 -17.53
CA GLU A 573 5.50 -18.22 -18.59
C GLU A 573 6.73 -17.32 -18.40
N LYS A 574 7.82 -17.68 -19.09
CA LYS A 574 9.10 -16.95 -19.02
C LYS A 574 9.06 -15.55 -19.66
N ARG A 575 7.98 -15.22 -20.37
CA ARG A 575 7.74 -13.89 -20.96
C ARG A 575 7.05 -12.92 -19.98
N VAL A 576 6.78 -13.35 -18.76
CA VAL A 576 6.48 -12.46 -17.63
C VAL A 576 7.82 -12.00 -17.05
N TYR A 577 8.11 -10.70 -17.15
CA TYR A 577 9.36 -10.12 -16.67
C TYR A 577 9.16 -9.48 -15.30
N ASN A 578 10.09 -9.78 -14.38
CA ASN A 578 10.11 -9.17 -13.04
C ASN A 578 10.60 -7.73 -13.04
N GLU A 579 11.47 -7.39 -13.99
CA GLU A 579 12.04 -6.05 -14.12
C GLU A 579 12.27 -5.74 -15.60
N GLY A 580 12.01 -4.48 -15.97
CA GLY A 580 12.07 -3.99 -17.34
C GLY A 580 11.12 -4.69 -18.32
N CYS A 581 11.64 -4.88 -19.53
CA CYS A 581 10.91 -5.36 -20.69
C CYS A 581 11.89 -6.06 -21.63
N ASN A 582 11.48 -7.17 -22.26
CA ASN A 582 12.14 -7.68 -23.47
C ASN A 582 11.11 -7.93 -24.57
N ASP A 583 11.54 -7.80 -25.83
CA ASP A 583 10.67 -8.03 -26.99
C ASP A 583 9.99 -9.41 -26.91
N GLY A 584 8.69 -9.44 -27.22
CA GLY A 584 7.85 -10.62 -27.07
C GLY A 584 7.28 -10.83 -25.65
N PHE A 585 7.41 -9.86 -24.74
CA PHE A 585 6.83 -9.93 -23.40
C PHE A 585 5.33 -10.27 -23.41
N VAL A 586 4.90 -10.99 -22.38
CA VAL A 586 3.49 -11.16 -22.00
C VAL A 586 3.12 -10.19 -20.88
N VAL A 587 4.02 -10.05 -19.91
CA VAL A 587 3.94 -9.01 -18.89
C VAL A 587 5.30 -8.31 -18.82
N ALA A 588 5.29 -6.99 -18.93
CA ALA A 588 6.45 -6.13 -18.70
C ALA A 588 6.23 -5.33 -17.41
N HIS A 589 7.26 -5.21 -16.58
CA HIS A 589 7.21 -4.61 -15.25
C HIS A 589 8.65 -4.28 -14.84
N TYR A 590 8.97 -3.16 -14.22
CA TYR A 590 8.13 -1.99 -13.92
C TYR A 590 7.97 -1.10 -15.16
N GLN A 591 6.77 -0.56 -15.39
CA GLN A 591 6.47 0.34 -16.50
C GLN A 591 5.83 1.63 -15.97
N SER A 592 6.52 2.75 -16.17
CA SER A 592 5.95 4.08 -15.90
C SER A 592 4.74 4.35 -16.82
N PRO A 593 3.86 5.30 -16.44
CA PRO A 593 2.74 5.71 -17.28
C PRO A 593 3.12 6.04 -18.73
N ARG A 594 4.31 6.62 -18.94
CA ARG A 594 4.81 6.96 -20.27
C ARG A 594 5.28 5.73 -21.04
N GLU A 595 5.97 4.81 -20.38
CA GLU A 595 6.42 3.56 -21.00
C GLU A 595 5.22 2.70 -21.40
N MET A 596 4.18 2.58 -20.55
CA MET A 596 2.95 1.87 -20.91
C MET A 596 2.32 2.41 -22.20
N LEU A 597 2.22 3.73 -22.33
CA LEU A 597 1.69 4.37 -23.54
C LEU A 597 2.55 4.06 -24.77
N CYS A 598 3.87 4.09 -24.62
CA CYS A 598 4.80 3.75 -25.68
C CYS A 598 4.69 2.25 -26.09
N LEU A 599 4.62 1.33 -25.13
CA LEU A 599 4.43 -0.10 -25.38
C LEU A 599 3.13 -0.35 -26.14
N TRP A 600 2.04 0.29 -25.73
CA TRP A 600 0.75 0.19 -26.41
C TRP A 600 0.79 0.72 -27.85
N GLN A 601 1.40 1.88 -28.06
CA GLN A 601 1.55 2.47 -29.40
C GLN A 601 2.34 1.56 -30.33
N LYS A 602 3.50 1.05 -29.89
CA LYS A 602 4.30 0.11 -30.68
C LYS A 602 3.52 -1.16 -31.00
N LEU A 603 2.85 -1.74 -30.01
CA LEU A 603 2.04 -2.93 -30.21
C LEU A 603 0.91 -2.69 -31.22
N ARG A 604 0.23 -1.55 -31.14
CA ARG A 604 -0.86 -1.18 -32.05
C ARG A 604 -0.39 -0.92 -33.48
N ALA A 605 0.80 -0.36 -33.66
CA ALA A 605 1.34 0.00 -34.97
C ALA A 605 1.99 -1.20 -35.68
N GLU A 606 2.70 -2.04 -34.93
CA GLU A 606 3.55 -3.10 -35.50
C GLU A 606 2.96 -4.50 -35.32
N GLY A 607 1.96 -4.67 -34.44
CA GLY A 607 1.41 -5.99 -34.09
C GLY A 607 2.36 -6.87 -33.29
N VAL A 608 3.51 -6.34 -32.86
CA VAL A 608 4.54 -7.08 -32.11
C VAL A 608 4.85 -6.34 -30.81
N ALA A 609 5.00 -7.10 -29.72
CA ALA A 609 5.43 -6.56 -28.43
C ALA A 609 6.91 -6.19 -28.50
N LYS A 610 7.19 -4.89 -28.58
CA LYS A 610 8.56 -4.34 -28.53
C LYS A 610 8.71 -3.36 -27.39
N CYS A 611 9.86 -3.40 -26.73
CA CYS A 611 10.15 -2.52 -25.62
C CYS A 611 10.36 -1.07 -26.05
N CYS A 612 10.16 -0.15 -25.12
CA CYS A 612 10.51 1.25 -25.29
C CYS A 612 12.01 1.40 -25.11
N ASN A 613 12.67 2.10 -26.04
CA ASN A 613 14.11 2.36 -26.01
C ASN A 613 14.42 3.61 -25.20
#